data_AF-A0A0M2WHQ5-F1
#
_entry.id   AF-A0A0M2WHQ5-F1
#
_cell.length_a   1.000
_cell.length_b   1.000
_cell.length_c   1.000
_cell.angle_alpha   90.00
_cell.angle_beta   90.00
_cell.angle_gamma   90.00
#
_symmetry.space_group_name_H-M   'P 1'
#
loop_
_entity.id
_entity.type
_entity.pdbx_description
1 polymer ?
#
loop_
_entity_poly.entity_id
_entity_poly.type
_entity_poly.pdbx_seq_one_letter_code
_entity_poly.pdbx_strand_id
1 'polypeptide(L)'
;RGTGGAENDGGSATTAARQYLDSHPGANQVVTAAMHQPRPEAEANLRGYFTANPGEYYDLRGILAPIGDTQRTCNVTVLPADLQSAYNTFMAG
;
A
#
# COMPACT_ATOMS: atom_id res chain seq x y z
N ARG A 1 0.42 28.47 8.66
CA ARG A 1 -0.32 27.64 7.69
C ARG A 1 0.75 26.91 6.88
N GLY A 2 1.02 25.64 7.19
CA GLY A 2 2.03 24.85 6.49
C GLY A 2 1.58 24.62 5.05
N THR A 3 2.41 25.05 4.10
CA THR A 3 2.16 24.98 2.66
C THR A 3 2.16 23.53 2.19
N GLY A 4 1.05 23.13 1.57
CA GLY A 4 0.96 21.87 0.84
C GLY A 4 1.89 21.87 -0.36
N GLY A 5 2.63 20.78 -0.51
CA GLY A 5 3.27 20.40 -1.76
C GLY A 5 2.44 19.29 -2.39
N ALA A 6 1.69 19.63 -3.44
CA ALA A 6 1.11 18.66 -4.35
C ALA A 6 2.20 18.26 -5.34
N GLU A 7 2.79 17.08 -5.16
CA GLU A 7 3.86 16.59 -6.04
C GLU A 7 3.56 15.12 -6.41
N ASN A 8 2.80 14.95 -7.52
CA ASN A 8 2.43 13.69 -8.17
C ASN A 8 1.76 12.64 -7.27
N ASP A 9 0.43 12.52 -7.37
CA ASP A 9 -0.44 11.63 -6.56
C ASP A 9 0.07 10.18 -6.35
N GLY A 10 0.81 9.60 -7.31
CA GLY A 10 1.42 8.26 -7.16
C GLY A 10 2.74 8.20 -6.38
N GLY A 11 3.58 9.25 -6.50
CA GLY A 11 4.85 9.36 -5.77
C GLY A 11 4.64 9.74 -4.30
N SER A 12 3.62 10.56 -4.05
CA SER A 12 3.19 10.94 -2.71
C SER A 12 2.62 9.77 -1.92
N ALA A 13 1.75 8.94 -2.52
CA ALA A 13 1.17 7.77 -1.85
C ALA A 13 2.21 6.70 -1.49
N THR A 14 3.16 6.42 -2.39
CA THR A 14 4.25 5.47 -2.12
C THR A 14 5.16 5.98 -0.99
N THR A 15 5.47 7.28 -0.98
CA THR A 15 6.25 7.92 0.09
C THR A 15 5.51 7.88 1.43
N ALA A 16 4.21 8.19 1.44
CA ALA A 16 3.37 8.13 2.63
C ALA A 16 3.24 6.70 3.17
N ALA A 17 3.13 5.69 2.29
CA ALA A 17 3.10 4.29 2.70
C ALA A 17 4.42 3.89 3.38
N ARG A 18 5.56 4.35 2.86
CA ARG A 18 6.87 4.12 3.47
C ARG A 18 6.98 4.78 4.85
N GLN A 19 6.58 6.04 4.98
CA GLN A 19 6.54 6.75 6.27
C GLN A 19 5.64 6.05 7.28
N TYR A 20 4.48 5.57 6.83
CA TYR A 20 3.58 4.79 7.66
C TYR A 20 4.25 3.52 8.18
N LEU A 21 4.88 2.73 7.31
CA LEU A 21 5.61 1.53 7.71
C LEU A 21 6.77 1.84 8.67
N ASP A 22 7.50 2.93 8.46
CA ASP A 22 8.57 3.35 9.39
C ASP A 22 8.05 3.64 10.80
N SER A 23 6.81 4.13 10.93
CA SER A 23 6.13 4.33 12.22
C SER A 23 5.40 3.10 12.78
N HIS A 24 5.24 2.04 11.96
CA HIS A 24 4.53 0.80 12.32
C HIS A 24 5.46 -0.40 12.15
N PRO A 25 6.33 -0.70 13.14
CA PRO A 25 7.34 -1.75 13.01
C PRO A 25 6.73 -3.14 12.75
N GLY A 26 5.54 -3.44 13.28
CA GLY A 26 4.83 -4.70 13.01
C GLY A 26 4.43 -4.84 11.54
N ALA A 27 3.78 -3.81 10.97
CA ALA A 27 3.41 -3.80 9.57
C ALA A 27 4.65 -3.86 8.67
N ASN A 28 5.69 -3.09 9.00
CA ASN A 28 6.94 -3.07 8.24
C ASN A 28 7.62 -4.43 8.21
N GLN A 29 7.64 -5.15 9.33
CA GLN A 29 8.19 -6.49 9.41
C GLN A 29 7.43 -7.47 8.49
N VAL A 30 6.10 -7.47 8.55
CA VAL A 30 5.30 -8.39 7.72
C VAL A 30 5.38 -8.04 6.24
N VAL A 31 5.34 -6.76 5.89
CA VAL A 31 5.50 -6.30 4.50
C VAL A 31 6.89 -6.65 3.97
N THR A 32 7.96 -6.40 4.74
CA THR A 32 9.32 -6.75 4.33
C THR A 32 9.51 -8.25 4.17
N ALA A 33 8.98 -9.06 5.11
CA ALA A 33 9.02 -10.51 5.01
C ALA A 33 8.29 -11.02 3.76
N ALA A 34 7.12 -10.44 3.45
CA ALA A 34 6.33 -10.77 2.27
C ALA A 34 7.09 -10.53 0.95
N MET A 35 8.01 -9.55 0.89
CA MET A 35 8.83 -9.30 -0.31
C MET A 35 9.81 -10.44 -0.63
N HIS A 36 10.16 -11.26 0.35
CA HIS A 36 11.07 -12.40 0.21
C HIS A 36 10.34 -13.74 0.13
N GLN A 37 9.01 -13.73 0.22
CA GLN A 37 8.18 -14.93 0.21
C GLN A 37 7.54 -15.15 -1.16
N PRO A 38 7.21 -16.40 -1.52
CA PRO A 38 6.33 -16.68 -2.63
C PRO A 38 4.98 -15.95 -2.47
N ARG A 39 4.43 -15.46 -3.58
CA ARG A 39 3.20 -14.65 -3.60
C ARG A 39 2.04 -15.25 -2.77
N PRO A 40 1.75 -16.56 -2.81
CA PRO A 40 0.67 -17.13 -1.99
C PRO A 40 0.93 -17.03 -0.48
N GLU A 41 2.17 -17.24 -0.04
CA GLU A 41 2.55 -17.16 1.39
C GLU A 41 2.60 -15.71 1.87
N ALA A 42 3.10 -14.80 1.02
CA ALA A 42 3.07 -13.37 1.25
C ALA A 42 1.63 -12.87 1.46
N GLU A 43 0.70 -13.23 0.57
CA GLU A 43 -0.71 -12.87 0.66
C GLU A 43 -1.36 -13.41 1.94
N ALA A 44 -1.09 -14.66 2.31
CA ALA A 44 -1.61 -15.27 3.53
C ALA A 44 -1.09 -14.58 4.81
N ASN A 45 0.20 -14.26 4.86
CA ASN A 45 0.82 -13.60 6.00
C ASN A 45 0.33 -12.16 6.17
N LEU A 46 0.29 -11.40 5.07
CA LEU A 46 -0.25 -10.04 5.07
C LEU A 46 -1.71 -10.03 5.52
N ARG A 47 -2.54 -10.95 4.98
CA ARG A 47 -3.93 -11.08 5.38
C ARG A 47 -4.07 -11.42 6.86
N GLY A 48 -3.30 -12.39 7.38
CA GLY A 48 -3.32 -12.76 8.79
C GLY A 48 -3.00 -11.57 9.69
N TYR A 49 -1.96 -10.82 9.36
CA TYR A 49 -1.56 -9.63 10.11
C TYR A 49 -2.62 -8.51 10.07
N PHE A 50 -3.10 -8.14 8.88
CA PHE A 50 -4.07 -7.04 8.73
C PHE A 50 -5.48 -7.42 9.21
N THR A 51 -5.82 -8.72 9.28
CA THR A 51 -7.04 -9.18 9.96
C THR A 51 -6.95 -8.97 11.47
N ALA A 52 -5.77 -9.20 12.07
CA ALA A 52 -5.53 -8.94 13.49
C ALA A 52 -5.34 -7.44 13.80
N ASN A 53 -4.93 -6.64 12.80
CA ASN A 53 -4.66 -5.21 12.91
C ASN A 53 -5.53 -4.41 11.90
N PRO A 54 -6.86 -4.36 12.10
CA PRO A 54 -7.77 -3.74 11.13
C PRO A 54 -7.58 -2.23 11.02
N GLY A 55 -7.14 -1.54 12.08
CA GLY A 55 -6.82 -0.11 12.02
C GLY A 55 -5.71 0.17 11.01
N GLU A 56 -4.61 -0.60 11.11
CA GLU A 56 -3.47 -0.45 10.21
C GLU A 56 -3.81 -0.78 8.75
N TYR A 57 -4.73 -1.72 8.55
CA TYR A 57 -5.28 -2.02 7.22
C TYR A 57 -5.98 -0.79 6.62
N TYR A 58 -6.90 -0.17 7.36
CA TYR A 58 -7.64 0.98 6.87
C TYR A 58 -6.74 2.21 6.65
N ASP A 59 -5.75 2.43 7.51
CA ASP A 59 -4.78 3.52 7.34
C ASP A 59 -3.96 3.33 6.05
N LEU A 60 -3.38 2.14 5.83
CA LEU A 60 -2.66 1.84 4.59
C LEU A 60 -3.56 1.92 3.35
N ARG A 61 -4.81 1.46 3.45
CA ARG A 61 -5.79 1.59 2.36
C ARG A 61 -6.07 3.06 2.02
N GLY A 62 -6.22 3.92 3.03
CA GLY A 62 -6.41 5.36 2.86
C GLY A 62 -5.21 6.03 2.21
N ILE A 63 -4.00 5.66 2.62
CA ILE A 63 -2.75 6.17 2.05
C ILE A 63 -2.59 5.79 0.57
N LEU A 64 -2.98 4.57 0.21
CA LEU A 64 -2.82 4.04 -1.14
C LEU A 64 -3.97 4.40 -2.10
N ALA A 65 -5.10 4.89 -1.58
CA ALA A 65 -6.28 5.28 -2.36
C ALA A 65 -5.99 6.21 -3.57
N PRO A 66 -5.13 7.25 -3.45
CA PRO A 66 -4.84 8.16 -4.57
C PRO A 66 -4.25 7.47 -5.80
N ILE A 67 -3.54 6.34 -5.61
CA ILE A 67 -2.99 5.55 -6.71
C ILE A 67 -4.13 4.97 -7.56
N GLY A 68 -5.12 4.35 -6.91
CA GLY A 68 -6.29 3.79 -7.59
C GLY A 68 -7.17 4.84 -8.23
N ASP A 69 -7.37 5.98 -7.57
CA ASP A 69 -8.12 7.11 -8.12
C ASP A 69 -7.43 7.70 -9.36
N THR A 70 -6.11 7.84 -9.34
CA THR A 70 -5.33 8.28 -10.50
C THR A 70 -5.45 7.28 -11.66
N GLN A 71 -5.31 5.98 -11.38
CA GLN A 71 -5.43 4.95 -12.42
C GLN A 71 -6.81 4.97 -13.10
N ARG A 72 -7.89 5.13 -12.32
CA ARG A 72 -9.26 5.18 -12.84
C ARG A 72 -9.57 6.48 -13.57
N THR A 73 -9.25 7.62 -12.97
CA THR A 73 -9.56 8.94 -13.52
C THR A 73 -8.84 9.19 -14.83
N CYS A 74 -7.56 8.81 -14.89
CA CYS A 74 -6.73 9.04 -16.06
C CYS A 74 -6.73 7.86 -17.05
N ASN A 75 -7.36 6.72 -16.69
CA ASN A 75 -7.32 5.48 -17.47
C ASN A 75 -5.88 5.06 -17.84
N VAL A 76 -5.00 5.09 -16.83
CA VAL A 76 -3.58 4.75 -16.95
C VAL A 76 -3.20 3.71 -15.89
N THR A 77 -2.12 2.99 -16.14
CA THR A 77 -1.50 2.09 -15.16
C THR A 77 -0.21 2.74 -14.66
N VAL A 78 -0.23 3.30 -13.44
CA VAL A 78 0.95 3.98 -12.86
C VAL A 78 1.88 3.03 -12.09
N LEU A 79 1.44 1.80 -11.84
CA LEU A 79 2.24 0.76 -11.19
C LEU A 79 2.75 -0.27 -12.22
N PRO A 80 3.99 -0.79 -12.07
CA PRO A 80 4.42 -1.98 -12.80
C PRO A 80 3.43 -3.14 -12.62
N ALA A 81 3.33 -4.05 -13.60
CA ALA A 81 2.33 -5.13 -13.60
C ALA A 81 2.37 -5.99 -12.32
N ASP A 82 3.57 -6.35 -11.84
CA ASP A 82 3.75 -7.12 -10.61
C ASP A 82 3.17 -6.38 -9.40
N LEU A 83 3.44 -5.09 -9.28
CA LEU A 83 2.93 -4.24 -8.18
C LEU A 83 1.44 -3.94 -8.31
N GLN A 84 0.93 -3.83 -9.53
CA GLN A 84 -0.50 -3.64 -9.78
C GLN A 84 -1.30 -4.84 -9.27
N SER A 85 -0.80 -6.06 -9.49
CA SER A 85 -1.45 -7.28 -8.99
C SER A 85 -1.51 -7.30 -7.46
N ALA A 86 -0.42 -6.92 -6.79
CA ALA A 86 -0.34 -6.87 -5.34
C ALA A 86 -1.23 -5.76 -4.75
N TYR A 87 -1.23 -4.58 -5.36
CA TYR A 87 -2.12 -3.48 -5.00
C TYR A 87 -3.60 -3.89 -5.11
N ASN A 88 -3.98 -4.53 -6.21
CA ASN A 88 -5.35 -5.02 -6.40
C ASN A 88 -5.74 -6.06 -5.35
N THR A 89 -4.87 -7.03 -5.05
CA THR A 89 -5.12 -7.99 -3.97
C THR A 89 -5.32 -7.28 -2.63
N PHE A 90 -4.45 -6.34 -2.28
CA PHE A 90 -4.53 -5.61 -1.01
C PHE A 90 -5.82 -4.77 -0.90
N MET A 91 -6.19 -4.08 -1.98
CA MET A 91 -7.38 -3.26 -2.05
C MET A 91 -8.68 -4.07 -2.15
N ALA A 92 -8.61 -5.33 -2.57
CA ALA A 92 -9.74 -6.28 -2.58
C ALA A 92 -10.03 -6.90 -1.19
N GLY A 93 -9.17 -6.63 -0.20
CA GLY A 93 -9.38 -6.98 1.21
C GLY A 93 -10.68 -6.43 1.80
#